data_AF-A0A183EAN1-F1
#
_entry.id   AF-A0A183EAN1-F1
#
_cell.length_a   1.000
_cell.length_b   1.000
_cell.length_c   1.000
_cell.angle_alpha   90.00
_cell.angle_beta   90.00
_cell.angle_gamma   90.00
#
_symmetry.space_group_name_H-M   'P 1'
#
loop_
_entity.id
_entity.type
_entity.pdbx_description
1 polymer ?
#
loop_
_entity_poly.entity_id
_entity_poly.type
_entity_poly.pdbx_seq_one_letter_code
_entity_poly.pdbx_strand_id
1 'polypeptide(L)'
;LPISVTNNGRTVTPSNFYVSRFTQAHVNAGQVQYLHNGVHPTRDSIIFNVSVEKQMIGPFTLFINIVDDEVELSVSNITVVSGSSETINSGVLRAATSAGNDFEFRIFADPESGWLVELSVSNITVVSGSSETLNSGVLRAATSPGNDFEFRIFADPESGWLVRDSWNLANISTIKQFSAQELDDRRIFYVNNPTGKMGIDSFTVAACTVGTLRCTEPKQVIISITHRNLHSKKQILK
;
A
#
# COMPACT_ATOMS: atom_id res chain seq x y z
N LEU A 1 -3.18 -35.84 30.97
CA LEU A 1 -3.91 -34.91 31.89
C LEU A 1 -4.50 -33.79 31.03
N PRO A 2 -5.76 -33.38 31.21
CA PRO A 2 -6.33 -32.29 30.44
C PRO A 2 -5.54 -31.01 30.73
N ILE A 3 -5.00 -30.39 29.68
CA ILE A 3 -4.27 -29.13 29.78
C ILE A 3 -5.33 -28.03 29.96
N SER A 4 -5.22 -27.29 31.05
CA SER A 4 -6.08 -26.14 31.33
C SER A 4 -5.49 -24.92 30.62
N VAL A 5 -6.30 -24.16 29.89
CA VAL A 5 -5.85 -22.93 29.23
C VAL A 5 -6.46 -21.74 29.95
N THR A 6 -5.61 -20.77 30.32
CA THR A 6 -6.03 -19.50 30.91
C THR A 6 -6.12 -18.43 29.82
N ASN A 7 -7.30 -17.84 29.64
CA ASN A 7 -7.51 -16.64 28.83
C ASN A 7 -8.20 -15.57 29.70
N ASN A 8 -7.62 -14.37 29.76
CA ASN A 8 -8.13 -13.23 30.55
C ASN A 8 -8.47 -13.56 32.02
N GLY A 9 -7.59 -14.33 32.70
CA GLY A 9 -7.77 -14.72 34.11
C GLY A 9 -8.84 -15.79 34.35
N ARG A 10 -9.49 -16.31 33.29
CA ARG A 10 -10.46 -17.39 33.37
C ARG A 10 -9.83 -18.68 32.86
N THR A 11 -9.71 -19.67 33.74
CA THR A 11 -9.27 -21.03 33.38
C THR A 11 -10.41 -21.73 32.66
N VAL A 12 -10.25 -21.99 31.36
CA VAL A 12 -11.16 -22.84 30.59
C VAL A 12 -10.59 -24.25 30.61
N THR A 13 -11.26 -25.13 31.37
CA THR A 13 -11.06 -26.57 31.28
C THR A 13 -12.18 -27.14 30.41
N PRO A 14 -11.88 -27.73 29.23
CA PRO A 14 -12.89 -28.44 28.46
C PRO A 14 -13.15 -29.79 29.15
N SER A 15 -13.82 -29.77 30.31
CA SER A 15 -13.96 -30.99 31.12
C SER A 15 -14.90 -32.03 30.50
N ASN A 16 -15.59 -31.74 29.38
CA ASN A 16 -16.59 -32.64 28.77
C ASN A 16 -16.62 -32.69 27.21
N PHE A 17 -15.62 -32.17 26.47
CA PHE A 17 -15.66 -32.08 24.99
C PHE A 17 -14.72 -33.06 24.26
N TYR A 18 -14.70 -34.34 24.66
CA TYR A 18 -13.86 -35.35 23.98
C TYR A 18 -14.69 -36.24 23.07
N VAL A 19 -14.56 -36.04 21.76
CA VAL A 19 -15.08 -36.99 20.76
C VAL A 19 -14.09 -38.15 20.64
N SER A 20 -14.45 -39.32 21.18
CA SER A 20 -13.62 -40.54 21.09
C SER A 20 -13.98 -41.44 19.91
N ARG A 21 -15.15 -41.22 19.28
CA ARG A 21 -15.63 -41.98 18.13
C ARG A 21 -16.61 -41.13 17.30
N PHE A 22 -16.56 -41.29 15.99
CA PHE A 22 -17.54 -40.72 15.05
C PHE A 22 -17.67 -41.66 13.85
N THR A 23 -18.71 -41.45 13.03
CA THR A 23 -18.99 -42.27 11.84
C THR A 23 -18.75 -41.49 10.56
N GLN A 24 -18.71 -42.19 9.42
CA GLN A 24 -18.70 -41.55 8.10
C GLN A 24 -19.92 -40.62 7.91
N ALA A 25 -21.08 -40.97 8.47
CA ALA A 25 -22.26 -40.11 8.41
C ALA A 25 -22.06 -38.78 9.14
N HIS A 26 -21.40 -38.78 10.31
CA HIS A 26 -21.08 -37.54 11.04
C HIS A 26 -20.09 -36.66 10.26
N VAL A 27 -19.10 -37.26 9.58
CA VAL A 27 -18.18 -36.54 8.69
C VAL A 27 -18.93 -35.95 7.51
N ASN A 28 -19.75 -36.75 6.82
CA ASN A 28 -20.54 -36.31 5.66
C ASN A 28 -21.56 -35.20 6.03
N ALA A 29 -22.04 -35.20 7.28
CA ALA A 29 -22.95 -34.19 7.80
C ALA A 29 -22.23 -32.94 8.38
N GLY A 30 -20.89 -32.88 8.34
CA GLY A 30 -20.11 -31.75 8.86
C GLY A 30 -20.18 -31.58 10.37
N GLN A 31 -20.46 -32.65 11.13
CA GLN A 31 -20.69 -32.59 12.58
C GLN A 31 -19.40 -32.68 13.44
N VAL A 32 -18.26 -32.95 12.80
CA VAL A 32 -16.96 -33.09 13.48
C VAL A 32 -16.12 -31.87 13.17
N GLN A 33 -15.68 -31.16 14.20
CA GLN A 33 -14.89 -29.93 14.06
C GLN A 33 -13.62 -30.01 14.92
N TYR A 34 -12.52 -29.47 14.38
CA TYR A 34 -11.33 -29.18 15.15
C TYR A 34 -11.50 -27.82 15.85
N LEU A 35 -11.17 -27.74 17.13
CA LEU A 35 -11.17 -26.49 17.88
C LEU A 35 -9.76 -26.26 18.44
N HIS A 36 -9.06 -25.29 17.87
CA HIS A 36 -7.75 -24.88 18.37
C HIS A 36 -7.89 -24.17 19.73
N ASN A 37 -6.91 -24.33 20.60
CA ASN A 37 -6.93 -23.76 21.95
C ASN A 37 -6.46 -22.28 22.02
N GLY A 38 -6.04 -21.71 20.89
CA GLY A 38 -5.58 -20.32 20.78
C GLY A 38 -4.16 -20.09 21.31
N VAL A 39 -3.35 -21.14 21.49
CA VAL A 39 -1.96 -21.05 21.93
C VAL A 39 -1.11 -22.02 21.11
N HIS A 40 -0.01 -21.52 20.55
CA HIS A 40 1.06 -22.26 19.88
C HIS A 40 1.19 -23.75 20.32
N PRO A 41 1.21 -24.71 19.37
CA PRO A 41 2.06 -24.67 18.18
C PRO A 41 1.33 -24.61 16.84
N THR A 42 2.06 -24.25 15.78
CA THR A 42 1.62 -24.08 14.37
C THR A 42 1.24 -25.39 13.64
N ARG A 43 1.33 -26.54 14.32
CA ARG A 43 0.98 -27.87 13.80
C ARG A 43 0.39 -28.74 14.88
N ASP A 44 -0.69 -29.43 14.54
CA ASP A 44 -1.36 -30.40 15.39
C ASP A 44 -1.71 -31.65 14.58
N SER A 45 -2.14 -32.72 15.23
CA SER A 45 -2.59 -33.92 14.54
C SER A 45 -3.51 -34.78 15.39
N ILE A 46 -4.37 -35.54 14.71
CA ILE A 46 -5.09 -36.66 15.32
C ILE A 46 -4.63 -37.98 14.70
N ILE A 47 -4.50 -39.01 15.53
CA ILE A 47 -4.18 -40.37 15.11
C ILE A 47 -5.40 -41.24 15.36
N PHE A 48 -5.84 -42.00 14.36
CA PHE A 48 -7.07 -42.79 14.44
C PHE A 48 -6.96 -44.10 13.66
N ASN A 49 -7.84 -45.03 14.01
CA ASN A 49 -8.07 -46.27 13.26
C ASN A 49 -9.49 -46.26 12.69
N VAL A 50 -9.71 -47.02 11.62
CA VAL A 50 -11.03 -47.25 11.03
C VAL A 50 -11.43 -48.70 11.30
N SER A 51 -12.63 -48.92 11.84
CA SER A 51 -13.21 -50.25 12.00
C SER A 51 -14.03 -50.62 10.76
N VAL A 52 -13.78 -51.79 10.18
CA VAL A 52 -14.60 -52.39 9.13
C VAL A 52 -15.00 -53.77 9.60
N GLU A 53 -16.29 -53.98 9.87
CA GLU A 53 -16.81 -55.20 10.51
C GLU A 53 -16.08 -55.54 11.83
N LYS A 54 -15.28 -56.62 11.84
CA LYS A 54 -14.48 -57.07 12.99
C LYS A 54 -13.00 -56.70 12.87
N GLN A 55 -12.60 -56.01 11.81
CA GLN A 55 -11.21 -55.64 11.54
C GLN A 55 -10.97 -54.16 11.85
N MET A 56 -9.79 -53.86 12.39
CA MET A 56 -9.28 -52.50 12.56
C MET A 56 -8.19 -52.23 11.53
N ILE A 57 -8.26 -51.08 10.86
CA ILE A 57 -7.30 -50.62 9.85
C ILE A 57 -6.67 -49.32 10.34
N GLY A 58 -5.35 -49.23 10.35
CA GLY A 58 -4.60 -48.05 10.82
C GLY A 58 -3.26 -48.39 11.49
N PRO A 59 -2.62 -47.42 12.16
CA PRO A 59 -3.09 -46.05 12.39
C PRO A 59 -2.94 -45.15 11.17
N PHE A 60 -3.87 -44.20 11.05
CA PHE A 60 -3.80 -43.06 10.14
C PHE A 60 -3.56 -41.78 10.93
N THR A 61 -2.88 -40.81 10.31
CA THR A 61 -2.65 -39.49 10.89
C THR A 61 -3.31 -38.43 10.01
N LEU A 62 -4.15 -37.60 10.62
CA LEU A 62 -4.61 -36.35 10.01
C LEU A 62 -3.76 -35.21 10.60
N PHE A 63 -2.96 -34.58 9.75
CA PHE A 63 -2.21 -33.37 10.11
C PHE A 63 -3.10 -32.13 9.99
N ILE A 64 -3.01 -31.26 10.99
CA ILE A 64 -3.73 -30.00 11.09
C ILE A 64 -2.67 -28.89 11.04
N ASN A 65 -2.71 -28.08 9.99
CA ASN A 65 -1.86 -26.89 9.90
C ASN A 65 -2.58 -25.72 10.58
N ILE A 66 -1.97 -25.15 11.61
CA ILE A 66 -2.49 -23.98 12.31
C ILE A 66 -1.76 -22.77 11.76
N VAL A 67 -2.52 -21.84 11.19
CA VAL A 67 -2.00 -20.55 10.73
C VAL A 67 -2.15 -19.58 11.90
N ASP A 68 -1.03 -19.07 12.39
CA ASP A 68 -1.00 -18.03 13.40
C ASP A 68 -1.02 -16.66 12.71
N ASP A 69 -2.11 -15.92 12.89
CA ASP A 69 -2.30 -14.59 12.32
C ASP A 69 -1.90 -13.47 13.27
N GLU A 70 -1.09 -13.76 14.30
CA GLU A 70 -0.59 -12.75 15.24
C GLU A 70 0.02 -11.54 14.51
N VAL A 71 -0.52 -10.36 14.82
CA VAL A 71 -0.09 -9.08 14.29
C VAL A 71 0.93 -8.48 15.24
N GLU A 72 2.18 -8.38 14.80
CA GLU A 72 3.21 -7.63 15.51
C GLU A 72 3.15 -6.16 15.13
N LEU A 73 2.96 -5.28 16.13
CA LEU A 73 3.01 -3.83 15.96
C LEU A 73 4.28 -3.26 16.59
N SER A 74 5.06 -2.51 15.81
CA SER A 74 6.22 -1.76 16.26
C SER A 74 5.97 -0.26 16.07
N VAL A 75 6.12 0.50 17.15
CA VAL A 75 5.94 1.96 17.18
C VAL A 75 7.13 2.60 17.86
N SER A 76 7.68 3.63 17.23
CA SER A 76 8.77 4.46 17.76
C SER A 76 8.35 5.93 17.81
N ASN A 77 8.87 6.67 18.79
CA ASN A 77 8.69 8.11 18.84
C ASN A 77 9.54 8.79 17.76
N ILE A 78 9.05 9.92 17.24
CA ILE A 78 9.78 10.79 16.32
C ILE A 78 10.07 12.13 16.99
N THR A 79 11.11 12.81 16.50
CA THR A 79 11.45 14.19 16.89
C THR A 79 11.47 15.04 15.64
N VAL A 80 10.71 16.13 15.62
CA VAL A 80 10.63 17.06 14.50
C VAL A 80 11.03 18.46 14.97
N VAL A 81 11.82 19.17 14.16
CA VAL A 81 12.12 20.57 14.40
C VAL A 81 10.87 21.41 14.12
N SER A 82 10.59 22.39 14.98
CA SER A 82 9.42 23.27 14.82
C SER A 82 9.34 23.87 13.42
N GLY A 83 8.24 23.57 12.71
CA GLY A 83 7.97 24.09 11.37
C GLY A 83 8.55 23.26 10.21
N SER A 84 9.24 22.16 10.50
CA SER A 84 9.72 21.17 9.52
C SER A 84 8.78 19.96 9.44
N SER A 85 9.04 19.06 8.49
CA SER A 85 8.39 17.76 8.36
C SER A 85 9.32 16.62 8.79
N GLU A 86 8.74 15.50 9.20
CA GLU A 86 9.46 14.23 9.39
C GLU A 86 8.65 13.08 8.75
N THR A 87 9.36 12.12 8.16
CA THR A 87 8.71 11.01 7.47
C THR A 87 8.43 9.85 8.44
N ILE A 88 7.16 9.43 8.52
CA ILE A 88 6.78 8.18 9.19
C ILE A 88 7.04 7.02 8.22
N ASN A 89 8.11 6.27 8.47
CA ASN A 89 8.50 5.10 7.67
C ASN A 89 8.37 3.80 8.49
N SER A 90 8.74 2.66 7.89
CA SER A 90 8.65 1.33 8.53
C SER A 90 9.57 1.13 9.74
N GLY A 91 10.51 2.05 10.02
CA GLY A 91 11.24 2.09 11.29
C GLY A 91 10.49 2.80 12.42
N VAL A 92 9.55 3.67 12.07
CA VAL A 92 8.71 4.43 13.01
C VAL A 92 7.42 3.68 13.32
N LEU A 93 6.73 3.19 12.30
CA LEU A 93 5.46 2.48 12.43
C LEU A 93 5.44 1.27 11.50
N ARG A 94 5.32 0.07 12.06
CA ARG A 94 5.28 -1.18 11.29
C ARG A 94 4.28 -2.16 11.88
N ALA A 95 3.40 -2.69 11.04
CA ALA A 95 2.60 -3.87 11.33
C ALA A 95 3.13 -5.04 10.48
N ALA A 96 3.20 -6.24 11.06
CA ALA A 96 3.64 -7.45 10.37
C ALA A 96 2.85 -8.67 10.86
N THR A 97 2.62 -9.64 9.97
CA THR A 97 2.02 -10.95 10.29
C THR A 97 2.79 -12.03 9.56
N SER A 98 2.72 -13.27 10.07
CA SER A 98 3.30 -14.44 9.40
C SER A 98 2.67 -14.72 8.02
N ALA A 99 1.41 -14.30 7.83
CA ALA A 99 0.61 -14.52 6.63
C ALA A 99 0.81 -13.45 5.53
N GLY A 100 1.52 -12.36 5.81
CA GLY A 100 1.78 -11.30 4.83
C GLY A 100 0.51 -10.50 4.44
N ASN A 101 -0.36 -10.23 5.40
CA ASN A 101 -1.60 -9.47 5.18
C ASN A 101 -1.33 -7.98 4.89
N ASP A 102 -2.24 -7.33 4.14
CA ASP A 102 -2.29 -5.87 4.01
C ASP A 102 -2.85 -5.24 5.30
N PHE A 103 -2.22 -4.17 5.78
CA PHE A 103 -2.63 -3.46 6.99
C PHE A 103 -3.19 -2.08 6.67
N GLU A 104 -4.30 -1.73 7.32
CA GLU A 104 -4.88 -0.39 7.29
C GLU A 104 -4.66 0.29 8.65
N PHE A 105 -4.04 1.47 8.63
CA PHE A 105 -3.91 2.31 9.83
C PHE A 105 -5.01 3.37 9.82
N ARG A 106 -5.80 3.44 10.90
CA ARG A 106 -6.86 4.43 11.06
C ARG A 106 -6.50 5.45 12.12
N ILE A 107 -6.62 6.72 11.77
CA ILE A 107 -6.37 7.86 12.66
C ILE A 107 -7.70 8.17 13.38
N PHE A 108 -7.69 8.14 14.72
CA PHE A 108 -8.86 8.51 15.54
C PHE A 108 -8.80 9.95 16.06
N ALA A 109 -7.60 10.52 16.15
CA ALA A 109 -7.37 11.88 16.59
C ALA A 109 -6.15 12.46 15.86
N ASP A 110 -6.29 13.69 15.38
CA ASP A 110 -5.21 14.42 14.73
C ASP A 110 -4.23 15.01 15.74
N PRO A 111 -2.97 15.28 15.34
CA PRO A 111 -2.02 15.97 16.19
C PRO A 111 -2.47 17.41 16.49
N GLU A 112 -2.33 17.86 17.75
CA GLU A 112 -2.78 19.18 18.19
C GLU A 112 -2.04 20.36 17.54
N SER A 113 -0.80 20.15 17.09
CA SER A 113 0.10 21.22 16.58
C SER A 113 0.71 20.89 15.22
N GLY A 114 0.00 20.11 14.39
CA GLY A 114 0.49 19.74 13.07
C GLY A 114 -0.56 18.99 12.25
N TRP A 115 -0.10 18.35 11.18
CA TRP A 115 -0.94 17.61 10.25
C TRP A 115 -0.22 16.34 9.81
N LEU A 116 -1.00 15.28 9.56
CA LEU A 116 -0.54 14.15 8.78
C LEU A 116 -0.87 14.42 7.32
N VAL A 117 0.14 14.28 6.46
CA VAL A 117 0.01 14.49 5.02
C VAL A 117 0.67 13.31 4.30
N GLU A 118 -0.12 12.59 3.52
CA GLU A 118 0.38 11.63 2.55
C GLU A 118 0.69 12.38 1.26
N LEU A 119 1.88 12.19 0.69
CA LEU A 119 2.20 12.58 -0.68
C LEU A 119 2.70 11.35 -1.42
N SER A 120 1.99 10.91 -2.45
CA SER A 120 2.41 9.85 -3.37
C SER A 120 2.67 10.44 -4.74
N VAL A 121 3.80 10.04 -5.33
CA VAL A 121 4.18 10.44 -6.68
C VAL A 121 4.48 9.20 -7.52
N SER A 122 4.14 9.25 -8.79
CA SER A 122 4.41 8.20 -9.77
C SER A 122 5.17 8.79 -10.95
N ASN A 123 6.07 7.99 -11.52
CA ASN A 123 6.79 8.39 -12.73
C ASN A 123 5.86 8.35 -13.94
N ILE A 124 6.16 9.17 -14.94
CA ILE A 124 5.39 9.23 -16.18
C ILE A 124 6.28 8.96 -17.38
N THR A 125 5.65 8.65 -18.52
CA THR A 125 6.33 8.51 -19.80
C THR A 125 5.66 9.45 -20.79
N VAL A 126 6.46 10.14 -21.58
CA VAL A 126 6.00 11.10 -22.58
C VAL A 126 6.72 10.86 -23.90
N VAL A 127 6.05 11.08 -25.01
CA VAL A 127 6.70 11.04 -26.32
C VAL A 127 7.40 12.38 -26.56
N SER A 128 8.61 12.35 -27.12
CA SER A 128 9.38 13.54 -27.45
C SER A 128 8.55 14.54 -28.28
N GLY A 129 8.55 15.80 -27.84
CA GLY A 129 7.75 16.89 -28.41
C GLY A 129 6.23 16.83 -28.16
N SER A 130 5.76 15.91 -27.32
CA SER A 130 4.36 15.79 -26.91
C SER A 130 4.17 16.27 -25.46
N SER A 131 2.94 16.14 -24.94
CA SER A 131 2.59 16.45 -23.56
C SER A 131 1.92 15.26 -22.89
N GLU A 132 2.01 15.20 -21.56
CA GLU A 132 1.32 14.22 -20.72
C GLU A 132 0.49 14.94 -19.66
N THR A 133 -0.73 14.46 -19.40
CA THR A 133 -1.63 15.06 -18.41
C THR A 133 -1.28 14.54 -17.01
N LEU A 134 -1.04 15.44 -16.07
CA LEU A 134 -0.87 15.08 -14.66
C LEU A 134 -2.26 14.96 -14.01
N ASN A 135 -2.48 13.85 -13.29
CA ASN A 135 -3.72 13.55 -12.58
C ASN A 135 -3.40 12.88 -11.23
N SER A 136 -4.43 12.50 -10.48
CA SER A 136 -4.31 11.88 -9.15
C SER A 136 -3.61 10.51 -9.14
N GLY A 137 -3.44 9.84 -10.28
CA GLY A 137 -2.58 8.66 -10.40
C GLY A 137 -1.08 8.99 -10.47
N VAL A 138 -0.74 10.22 -10.91
CA VAL A 138 0.64 10.72 -10.98
C VAL A 138 1.03 11.42 -9.68
N LEU A 139 0.16 12.29 -9.18
CA LEU A 139 0.36 13.06 -7.95
C LEU A 139 -0.89 12.98 -7.10
N ARG A 140 -0.79 12.35 -5.94
CA ARG A 140 -1.87 12.34 -4.93
C ARG A 140 -1.31 12.89 -3.64
N ALA A 141 -2.07 13.77 -3.01
CA ALA A 141 -1.87 14.08 -1.62
C ALA A 141 -3.18 13.95 -0.85
N ALA A 142 -3.08 13.58 0.40
CA ALA A 142 -4.21 13.41 1.30
C ALA A 142 -3.82 13.88 2.70
N THR A 143 -4.79 14.45 3.40
CA THR A 143 -4.63 14.91 4.78
C THR A 143 -5.94 14.72 5.52
N SER A 144 -5.92 14.92 6.83
CA SER A 144 -7.10 14.81 7.67
C SER A 144 -8.21 15.78 7.21
N PRO A 145 -9.49 15.38 7.31
CA PRO A 145 -10.61 16.17 6.80
C PRO A 145 -10.60 17.63 7.30
N GLY A 146 -10.88 18.57 6.40
CA GLY A 146 -10.93 20.01 6.71
C GLY A 146 -9.61 20.77 6.55
N ASN A 147 -8.53 20.10 6.14
CA ASN A 147 -7.28 20.75 5.79
C ASN A 147 -7.08 20.79 4.27
N ASP A 148 -6.80 21.97 3.74
CA ASP A 148 -6.49 22.16 2.32
C ASP A 148 -4.97 22.16 2.07
N PHE A 149 -4.58 21.61 0.93
CA PHE A 149 -3.20 21.59 0.46
C PHE A 149 -3.09 22.03 -1.00
N GLU A 150 -1.92 22.55 -1.36
CA GLU A 150 -1.49 22.79 -2.74
C GLU A 150 -0.19 22.06 -3.04
N PHE A 151 -0.02 21.64 -4.27
CA PHE A 151 1.27 21.16 -4.76
C PHE A 151 2.14 22.37 -5.11
N ARG A 152 3.39 22.37 -4.65
CA ARG A 152 4.38 23.40 -5.00
C ARG A 152 5.61 22.77 -5.63
N ILE A 153 6.10 23.40 -6.68
CA ILE A 153 7.27 22.95 -7.43
C ILE A 153 8.53 23.53 -6.81
N PHE A 154 9.41 22.64 -6.32
CA PHE A 154 10.68 22.96 -5.68
C PHE A 154 11.86 22.88 -6.66
N ALA A 155 11.74 22.07 -7.71
CA ALA A 155 12.69 22.04 -8.82
C ALA A 155 11.93 21.87 -10.14
N ASP A 156 12.25 22.74 -11.10
CA ASP A 156 11.62 22.73 -12.42
C ASP A 156 12.17 21.59 -13.29
N PRO A 157 11.37 21.08 -14.25
CA PRO A 157 11.91 20.25 -15.32
C PRO A 157 12.97 20.98 -16.15
N GLU A 158 14.00 20.25 -16.57
CA GLU A 158 15.09 20.77 -17.39
C GLU A 158 14.79 20.64 -18.90
N SER A 159 14.05 19.60 -19.28
CA SER A 159 13.76 19.25 -20.68
C SER A 159 12.30 19.50 -21.09
N GLY A 160 11.54 20.24 -20.28
CA GLY A 160 10.14 20.54 -20.52
C GLY A 160 9.61 21.57 -19.53
N TRP A 161 8.28 21.62 -19.42
CA TRP A 161 7.58 22.57 -18.55
C TRP A 161 6.34 21.94 -17.95
N LEU A 162 5.97 22.38 -16.74
CA LEU A 162 4.64 22.12 -16.19
C LEU A 162 3.73 23.30 -16.51
N VAL A 163 2.58 23.04 -17.11
CA VAL A 163 1.65 24.09 -17.56
C VAL A 163 0.23 23.80 -17.13
N ARG A 164 -0.58 24.86 -17.14
CA ARG A 164 -2.00 24.82 -16.79
C ARG A 164 -2.84 25.14 -18.02
N ASP A 165 -3.89 24.37 -18.25
CA ASP A 165 -4.93 24.51 -19.28
C ASP A 165 -4.42 24.51 -20.73
N SER A 166 -3.72 25.56 -21.13
CA SER A 166 -3.21 25.74 -22.49
C SER A 166 -1.86 26.45 -22.46
N TRP A 167 -1.04 26.20 -23.49
CA TRP A 167 0.32 26.74 -23.55
C TRP A 167 0.70 27.14 -24.97
N ASN A 168 1.70 28.04 -25.05
CA ASN A 168 2.35 28.43 -26.29
C ASN A 168 3.85 28.26 -26.13
N LEU A 169 4.48 27.45 -26.99
CA LEU A 169 5.91 27.14 -26.92
C LEU A 169 6.83 28.37 -27.04
N ALA A 170 6.35 29.48 -27.61
CA ALA A 170 7.13 30.71 -27.71
C ALA A 170 7.30 31.45 -26.35
N ASN A 171 6.42 31.19 -25.38
CA ASN A 171 6.44 31.84 -24.07
C ASN A 171 5.94 30.88 -22.97
N ILE A 172 6.48 29.67 -22.98
CA ILE A 172 6.13 28.61 -22.02
C ILE A 172 7.03 28.70 -20.78
N SER A 173 6.45 28.47 -19.60
CA SER A 173 7.19 28.43 -18.33
C SER A 173 6.49 27.49 -17.35
N THR A 174 7.25 27.00 -16.36
CA THR A 174 6.76 26.07 -15.34
C THR A 174 5.89 26.80 -14.31
N ILE A 175 4.65 26.35 -14.14
CA ILE A 175 3.80 26.77 -13.02
C ILE A 175 4.44 26.34 -11.69
N LYS A 176 4.37 27.21 -10.68
CA LYS A 176 5.02 26.96 -9.38
C LYS A 176 4.12 26.29 -8.36
N GLN A 177 2.81 26.35 -8.57
CA GLN A 177 1.83 25.71 -7.70
C GLN A 177 0.51 25.43 -8.40
N PHE A 178 -0.20 24.41 -7.92
CA PHE A 178 -1.54 24.01 -8.36
C PHE A 178 -2.24 23.19 -7.27
N SER A 179 -3.56 23.14 -7.33
CA SER A 179 -4.45 22.44 -6.39
C SER A 179 -4.69 20.99 -6.80
N ALA A 180 -5.18 20.18 -5.86
CA ALA A 180 -5.66 18.83 -6.15
C ALA A 180 -6.85 18.84 -7.14
N GLN A 181 -7.75 19.81 -7.01
CA GLN A 181 -8.88 19.95 -7.93
C GLN A 181 -8.42 20.15 -9.38
N GLU A 182 -7.36 20.92 -9.61
CA GLU A 182 -6.81 21.10 -10.97
C GLU A 182 -6.20 19.82 -11.55
N LEU A 183 -5.66 18.92 -10.72
CA LEU A 183 -5.23 17.59 -11.17
C LEU A 183 -6.42 16.70 -11.51
N ASP A 184 -7.45 16.70 -10.67
CA ASP A 184 -8.65 15.89 -10.88
C ASP A 184 -9.44 16.36 -12.11
N ASP A 185 -9.47 17.68 -12.34
CA ASP A 185 -10.03 18.33 -13.53
C ASP A 185 -9.14 18.15 -14.77
N ARG A 186 -7.97 17.49 -14.65
CA ARG A 186 -7.02 17.22 -15.74
C ARG A 186 -6.49 18.48 -16.43
N ARG A 187 -6.23 19.52 -15.65
CA ARG A 187 -5.82 20.84 -16.15
C ARG A 187 -4.30 21.04 -16.14
N ILE A 188 -3.56 20.15 -15.52
CA ILE A 188 -2.10 20.26 -15.37
C ILE A 188 -1.41 19.31 -16.33
N PHE A 189 -0.41 19.80 -17.06
CA PHE A 189 0.29 19.03 -18.08
C PHE A 189 1.80 19.18 -17.90
N TYR A 190 2.53 18.09 -18.13
CA TYR A 190 3.94 18.18 -18.51
C TYR A 190 4.03 18.30 -20.03
N VAL A 191 4.81 19.26 -20.53
CA VAL A 191 5.05 19.47 -21.97
C VAL A 191 6.54 19.27 -22.24
N ASN A 192 6.88 18.28 -23.07
CA ASN A 192 8.26 18.03 -23.44
C ASN A 192 8.74 19.06 -24.47
N ASN A 193 9.94 19.60 -24.29
CA ASN A 193 10.58 20.44 -25.28
C ASN A 193 10.96 19.62 -26.53
N PRO A 194 10.42 19.90 -27.73
CA PRO A 194 10.70 19.12 -28.94
C PRO A 194 12.17 19.15 -29.38
N THR A 195 12.94 20.16 -28.97
CA THR A 195 14.38 20.27 -29.28
C THR A 195 15.25 19.60 -28.20
N GLY A 196 14.63 19.14 -27.11
CA GLY A 196 15.29 18.42 -26.03
C GLY A 196 15.92 17.12 -26.53
N LYS A 197 17.15 16.87 -26.09
CA LYS A 197 17.93 15.67 -26.47
C LYS A 197 17.99 14.62 -25.35
N MET A 198 17.51 14.97 -24.15
CA MET A 198 17.55 14.05 -23.02
C MET A 198 16.41 13.04 -23.11
N GLY A 199 16.71 11.78 -22.80
CA GLY A 199 15.72 10.71 -22.70
C GLY A 199 15.01 10.67 -21.34
N ILE A 200 15.41 11.52 -20.39
CA ILE A 200 14.86 11.60 -19.04
C ILE A 200 14.76 13.07 -18.65
N ASP A 201 13.71 13.42 -17.94
CA ASP A 201 13.51 14.70 -17.27
C ASP A 201 12.95 14.46 -15.87
N SER A 202 12.90 15.48 -15.03
CA SER A 202 12.28 15.35 -13.70
C SER A 202 11.89 16.68 -13.12
N PHE A 203 10.88 16.69 -12.24
CA PHE A 203 10.60 17.85 -11.39
C PHE A 203 10.45 17.40 -9.94
N THR A 204 10.67 18.32 -9.02
CA THR A 204 10.50 18.07 -7.58
C THR A 204 9.29 18.83 -7.06
N VAL A 205 8.42 18.13 -6.34
CA VAL A 205 7.15 18.65 -5.83
C VAL A 205 6.96 18.30 -4.36
N ALA A 206 6.34 19.19 -3.60
CA ALA A 206 5.85 18.90 -2.25
C ALA A 206 4.37 19.29 -2.14
N ALA A 207 3.66 18.63 -1.23
CA ALA A 207 2.33 19.08 -0.81
C ALA A 207 2.52 20.06 0.36
N CYS A 208 1.96 21.25 0.23
CA CYS A 208 2.06 22.31 1.21
C CYS A 208 0.67 22.72 1.69
N THR A 209 0.54 22.88 3.00
CA THR A 209 -0.65 23.43 3.64
C THR A 209 -0.94 24.84 3.14
N VAL A 210 -2.21 25.11 2.84
CA VAL A 210 -2.64 26.46 2.43
C VAL A 210 -2.54 27.40 3.64
N GLY A 211 -1.90 28.55 3.46
CA GLY A 211 -1.76 29.59 4.49
C GLY A 211 -0.53 29.46 5.38
N THR A 212 -0.32 28.32 6.06
CA THR A 212 0.86 28.14 6.94
C THR A 212 2.14 27.75 6.18
N LEU A 213 2.00 27.33 4.91
CA LEU A 213 3.09 27.01 3.99
C LEU A 213 4.06 25.96 4.55
N ARG A 214 3.54 25.03 5.36
CA ARG A 214 4.27 23.85 5.82
C ARG A 214 4.14 22.76 4.78
N CYS A 215 5.28 22.24 4.33
CA CYS A 215 5.36 21.29 3.24
C CYS A 215 5.83 19.93 3.74
N THR A 216 5.43 18.88 3.03
CA THR A 216 6.08 17.57 3.14
C THR A 216 7.53 17.65 2.68
N GLU A 217 8.31 16.62 2.99
CA GLU A 217 9.57 16.39 2.27
C GLU A 217 9.32 16.34 0.75
N PRO A 218 10.09 17.08 -0.06
CA PRO A 218 9.88 17.09 -1.51
C PRO A 218 10.14 15.74 -2.14
N LYS A 219 9.29 15.34 -3.11
CA LYS A 219 9.43 14.11 -3.88
C LYS A 219 9.69 14.43 -5.35
N GLN A 220 10.52 13.61 -5.98
CA GLN A 220 10.86 13.74 -7.39
C GLN A 220 9.91 12.88 -8.25
N VAL A 221 9.40 13.48 -9.33
CA VAL A 221 8.72 12.78 -10.41
C VAL A 221 9.70 12.61 -11.56
N ILE A 222 9.98 11.36 -11.93
CA ILE A 222 10.83 11.07 -13.09
C ILE A 222 9.95 10.94 -14.34
N ILE A 223 10.42 11.53 -15.43
CA ILE A 223 9.74 11.57 -16.72
C ILE A 223 10.63 10.86 -17.73
N SER A 224 10.18 9.72 -18.23
CA SER A 224 10.86 8.99 -19.31
C SER A 224 10.41 9.53 -20.67
N ILE A 225 11.33 10.01 -21.48
CA ILE A 225 11.06 10.55 -22.82
C ILE A 225 11.33 9.47 -23.86
N THR A 226 10.28 9.10 -24.60
CA THR A 226 10.35 8.09 -25.66
C THR A 226 10.31 8.75 -27.04
N HIS A 227 11.06 8.19 -27.99
CA HIS A 227 11.03 8.64 -29.38
C HIS A 227 10.17 7.70 -30.23
N ARG A 228 9.36 8.24 -31.14
CA ARG A 228 8.61 7.41 -32.09
C ARG A 228 9.61 6.67 -32.99
N ASN A 229 9.49 5.35 -33.06
CA ASN A 229 10.28 4.53 -33.97
C ASN A 229 9.87 4.84 -35.43
N LEU A 230 10.66 5.68 -36.11
CA LEU A 230 10.46 6.03 -37.53
C LEU A 230 10.89 4.92 -38.52
N HIS A 231 11.20 3.70 -38.05
CA HIS A 231 11.80 2.63 -38.84
C HIS A 231 11.01 1.31 -38.95
N SER A 232 9.67 1.32 -38.86
CA SER A 232 8.89 0.20 -39.44
C SER A 232 8.79 0.42 -40.95
N LYS A 233 9.79 -0.06 -41.71
CA LYS A 233 9.80 -0.02 -43.18
C LYS A 233 8.49 -0.57 -43.75
N LYS A 234 7.86 0.21 -44.64
CA LYS A 234 6.89 -0.28 -45.63
C LYS A 234 7.50 -1.48 -46.37
N GLN A 235 7.02 -2.68 -46.08
CA GLN A 235 7.15 -3.80 -47.02
C GLN A 235 5.84 -3.85 -47.82
N ILE A 236 5.78 -3.03 -48.87
CA ILE A 236 4.79 -3.20 -49.92
C ILE A 236 5.23 -4.45 -50.70
N LEU A 237 4.46 -5.53 -50.58
CA LEU A 237 4.57 -6.70 -51.43
C LEU A 237 4.40 -6.26 -52.89
N LYS A 238 5.41 -6.53 -53.72
CA LYS A 238 5.28 -6.62 -55.17
C LYS A 238 5.14 -8.09 -55.53
#